data_AF-A0A1G1VRW2-F1
#
_entry.id   AF-A0A1G1VRW2-F1
#
_cell.length_a   1.000
_cell.length_b   1.000
_cell.length_c   1.000
_cell.angle_alpha   90.00
_cell.angle_beta   90.00
_cell.angle_gamma   90.00
#
_symmetry.space_group_name_H-M   'P 1'
#
loop_
_entity.id
_entity.type
_entity.pdbx_description
1 polymer ?
#
loop_
_entity_poly.entity_id
_entity_poly.type
_entity_poly.pdbx_seq_one_letter_code
_entity_poly.pdbx_strand_id
1 'polypeptide(L)'
;MYLALVLHIYQPPTQYPEMVRRITEQSYTKIVDLLERFPKAKITLNIPGSLSGQLLEMDYEALLGRIRRLSERGQVELTGTAAYHPILPHLPKTEIVRQIKINTSINTSFFGSSYQPRGFFPPELGYSKGVGEVLEELGFQWVLVDGTALADWQKFLAFVYVRKGGRLFAFPREDTLSWRIAFGRLRTLVGLRRAIGRGELAKQQYAVVAMDGETFGHHQPRQLELLEQLFSRSDTDGGVPLVSVSELVTLFSRRKEVDVALSTWGYTEWVDGERVWVRWRNPQNPLHTLLKKFQELSFRSVTENDAKSRQILDRALCSDTFWWASGRPYKHPGMVERGSRLFLDAILSSESATTFQKQEARELHHTISRMGYRVPGKRKRG
;
A
#
# COMPACT_ATOMS: atom_id res chain seq x y z
N MET A 1 -7.03 22.35 -13.44
CA MET A 1 -7.04 21.07 -12.70
C MET A 1 -5.63 20.71 -12.25
N TYR A 2 -5.48 20.16 -11.04
CA TYR A 2 -4.25 19.55 -10.52
C TYR A 2 -4.36 18.02 -10.50
N LEU A 3 -3.23 17.33 -10.56
CA LEU A 3 -3.14 15.88 -10.41
C LEU A 3 -2.18 15.55 -9.26
N ALA A 4 -2.68 14.88 -8.22
CA ALA A 4 -1.84 14.29 -7.21
C ALA A 4 -1.54 12.84 -7.61
N LEU A 5 -0.32 12.60 -8.09
CA LEU A 5 0.15 11.26 -8.44
C LEU A 5 0.75 10.59 -7.20
N VAL A 6 0.11 9.51 -6.75
CA VAL A 6 0.55 8.70 -5.63
C VAL A 6 1.11 7.38 -6.15
N LEU A 7 2.38 7.11 -5.88
CA LEU A 7 3.01 5.84 -6.22
C LEU A 7 3.23 5.03 -4.95
N HIS A 8 2.79 3.78 -4.94
CA HIS A 8 3.02 2.82 -3.87
C HIS A 8 4.06 1.81 -4.34
N ILE A 9 5.26 1.81 -3.74
CA ILE A 9 6.30 0.82 -4.03
C ILE A 9 6.42 -0.14 -2.85
N TYR A 10 6.27 -1.43 -3.10
CA TYR A 10 6.18 -2.40 -2.03
C TYR A 10 6.58 -3.80 -2.49
N GLN A 11 7.33 -4.51 -1.64
CA GLN A 11 7.54 -5.94 -1.76
C GLN A 11 7.33 -6.61 -0.41
N PRO A 12 6.66 -7.79 -0.38
CA PRO A 12 6.45 -8.51 0.86
C PRO A 12 7.75 -8.95 1.52
N PRO A 13 7.78 -9.13 2.85
CA PRO A 13 8.96 -9.60 3.56
C PRO A 13 9.35 -11.04 3.19
N THR A 14 8.51 -11.73 2.42
CA THR A 14 8.69 -13.07 1.88
C THR A 14 9.00 -13.08 0.38
N GLN A 15 9.27 -11.93 -0.25
CA GLN A 15 9.59 -11.88 -1.68
C GLN A 15 10.88 -12.64 -1.98
N TYR A 16 11.04 -13.08 -3.23
CA TYR A 16 12.31 -13.64 -3.70
C TYR A 16 13.34 -12.53 -3.89
N PRO A 17 14.57 -12.67 -3.34
CA PRO A 17 15.59 -11.63 -3.43
C PRO A 17 15.87 -11.14 -4.87
N GLU A 18 15.93 -12.07 -5.82
CA GLU A 18 16.13 -11.76 -7.24
C GLU A 18 14.97 -10.94 -7.84
N MET A 19 13.75 -11.19 -7.39
CA MET A 19 12.59 -10.42 -7.83
C MET A 19 12.65 -8.98 -7.31
N VAL A 20 13.04 -8.79 -6.05
CA VAL A 20 13.24 -7.44 -5.49
C VAL A 20 14.29 -6.69 -6.30
N ARG A 21 15.48 -7.26 -6.53
CA ARG A 21 16.53 -6.67 -7.38
C ARG A 21 16.01 -6.28 -8.75
N ARG A 22 15.35 -7.21 -9.43
CA ARG A 22 14.79 -7.00 -10.76
C ARG A 22 13.79 -5.84 -10.79
N ILE A 23 12.85 -5.80 -9.84
CA ILE A 23 11.85 -4.73 -9.78
C ILE A 23 12.50 -3.38 -9.46
N THR A 24 13.46 -3.36 -8.54
CA THR A 24 14.23 -2.16 -8.21
C THR A 24 14.88 -1.54 -9.43
N GLU A 25 15.57 -2.34 -10.24
CA GLU A 25 16.25 -1.87 -11.46
C GLU A 25 15.28 -1.50 -12.59
N GLN A 26 14.21 -2.27 -12.75
CA GLN A 26 13.24 -2.08 -13.84
C GLN A 26 12.24 -0.96 -13.56
N SER A 27 11.99 -0.62 -12.29
CA SER A 27 10.95 0.33 -11.90
C SER A 27 11.48 1.43 -10.98
N TYR A 28 11.85 1.12 -9.73
CA TYR A 28 12.11 2.14 -8.71
C TYR A 28 13.24 3.08 -9.11
N THR A 29 14.37 2.52 -9.58
CA THR A 29 15.50 3.30 -10.08
C THR A 29 15.08 4.18 -11.26
N LYS A 30 14.26 3.67 -12.19
CA LYS A 30 13.79 4.44 -13.36
C LYS A 30 12.85 5.59 -12.98
N ILE A 31 11.99 5.40 -11.98
CA ILE A 31 11.14 6.47 -11.45
C ILE A 31 12.02 7.57 -10.83
N VAL A 32 13.03 7.19 -10.03
CA VAL A 32 13.97 8.13 -9.42
C VAL A 32 14.80 8.86 -10.48
N ASP A 33 15.31 8.16 -11.50
CA ASP A 33 16.04 8.75 -12.63
C ASP A 33 15.20 9.85 -13.33
N LEU A 34 13.90 9.59 -13.53
CA LEU A 34 12.99 10.56 -14.15
C LEU A 34 12.73 11.77 -13.24
N LEU A 35 12.52 11.57 -11.94
CA LEU A 35 12.35 12.67 -10.98
C LEU A 35 13.61 13.55 -10.88
N GLU A 36 14.79 12.92 -10.95
CA GLU A 36 16.07 13.63 -11.00
C GLU A 36 16.23 14.48 -12.27
N ARG A 37 15.79 13.95 -13.41
CA ARG A 37 15.80 14.64 -14.71
C ARG A 37 14.82 15.81 -14.80
N PHE A 38 13.71 15.77 -14.08
CA PHE A 38 12.65 16.80 -14.13
C PHE A 38 12.43 17.44 -12.74
N PRO A 39 13.23 18.45 -12.34
CA PRO A 39 13.22 19.00 -10.98
C PRO A 39 11.91 19.63 -10.49
N LYS A 40 11.00 19.96 -11.41
CA LYS A 40 9.70 20.55 -11.08
C LYS A 40 8.59 19.52 -10.89
N ALA A 41 8.83 18.26 -11.30
CA ALA A 41 7.86 17.19 -11.14
C ALA A 41 7.75 16.80 -9.66
N LYS A 42 6.51 16.73 -9.17
CA LYS A 42 6.21 16.32 -7.80
C LYS A 42 5.38 15.04 -7.79
N ILE A 43 5.65 14.16 -6.84
CA ILE A 43 4.83 12.99 -6.55
C ILE A 43 4.65 12.83 -5.04
N THR A 44 3.64 12.04 -4.68
CA THR A 44 3.53 11.44 -3.35
C THR A 44 4.00 9.99 -3.45
N LEU A 45 4.92 9.56 -2.60
CA LEU A 45 5.50 8.22 -2.60
C LEU A 45 5.17 7.51 -1.29
N ASN A 46 4.65 6.30 -1.41
CA ASN A 46 4.57 5.36 -0.31
C ASN A 46 5.64 4.28 -0.47
N ILE A 47 6.45 4.09 0.58
CA ILE A 47 7.44 3.02 0.70
C ILE A 47 7.30 2.38 2.09
N PRO A 48 6.65 1.21 2.22
CA PRO A 48 6.57 0.51 3.49
C PRO A 48 7.95 0.07 3.99
N GLY A 49 8.10 -0.01 5.32
CA GLY A 49 9.30 -0.48 6.01
C GLY A 49 9.82 -1.84 5.50
N SER A 50 8.91 -2.70 5.03
CA SER A 50 9.25 -3.97 4.37
C SER A 50 10.18 -3.78 3.18
N LEU A 51 9.89 -2.82 2.29
CA LEU A 51 10.72 -2.60 1.11
C LEU A 51 12.00 -1.83 1.46
N SER A 52 11.93 -0.78 2.28
CA SER A 52 13.13 -0.02 2.65
C SER A 52 14.15 -0.87 3.41
N GLY A 53 13.70 -1.75 4.31
CA GLY A 53 14.57 -2.74 4.96
C GLY A 53 15.21 -3.71 3.97
N GLN A 54 14.44 -4.27 3.03
CA GLN A 54 14.99 -5.16 1.99
C GLN A 54 15.99 -4.47 1.08
N LEU A 55 15.77 -3.19 0.72
CA LEU A 55 16.68 -2.43 -0.13
C LEU A 55 18.02 -2.17 0.59
N LEU A 56 17.99 -1.90 1.90
CA LEU A 56 19.21 -1.80 2.71
C LEU A 56 19.97 -3.13 2.72
N GLU A 57 19.30 -4.24 3.01
CA GLU A 57 19.93 -5.58 3.04
C GLU A 57 20.52 -6.01 1.68
N MET A 58 20.20 -5.29 0.60
CA MET A 58 20.60 -5.59 -0.77
C MET A 58 21.52 -4.53 -1.40
N ASP A 59 22.17 -3.70 -0.59
CA ASP A 59 23.14 -2.68 -1.02
C ASP A 59 22.53 -1.58 -1.93
N TYR A 60 21.22 -1.27 -1.76
CA TYR A 60 20.54 -0.17 -2.48
C TYR A 60 20.44 1.12 -1.63
N GLU A 61 21.34 1.35 -0.69
CA GLU A 61 21.41 2.59 0.11
C GLU A 61 21.55 3.83 -0.76
N ALA A 62 22.28 3.72 -1.87
CA ALA A 62 22.41 4.81 -2.83
C ALA A 62 21.05 5.24 -3.41
N LEU A 63 20.16 4.28 -3.70
CA LEU A 63 18.81 4.57 -4.18
C LEU A 63 17.95 5.22 -3.08
N LEU A 64 17.99 4.71 -1.85
CA LEU A 64 17.29 5.32 -0.71
C LEU A 64 17.79 6.75 -0.45
N GLY A 65 19.10 6.99 -0.56
CA GLY A 65 19.71 8.31 -0.46
C GLY A 65 19.26 9.27 -1.57
N ARG A 66 19.04 8.77 -2.79
CA ARG A 66 18.45 9.57 -3.88
C ARG A 66 17.01 9.97 -3.56
N ILE A 67 16.18 9.02 -3.11
CA ILE A 67 14.79 9.30 -2.69
C ILE A 67 14.76 10.32 -1.54
N ARG A 68 15.67 10.20 -0.57
CA ARG A 68 15.83 11.18 0.52
C ARG A 68 16.07 12.59 -0.03
N ARG A 69 17.03 12.76 -0.94
CA ARG A 69 17.32 14.07 -1.56
C ARG A 69 16.13 14.61 -2.37
N LEU A 70 15.41 13.73 -3.07
CA LEU A 70 14.16 14.09 -3.77
C LEU A 70 13.10 14.62 -2.79
N SER A 71 13.04 14.06 -1.58
CA SER A 71 12.12 14.51 -0.55
C SER A 71 12.55 15.84 0.08
N GLU A 72 13.83 15.99 0.39
CA GLU A 72 14.42 17.24 0.94
C GLU A 72 14.20 18.44 0.02
N ARG A 73 14.24 18.23 -1.31
CA ARG A 73 13.96 19.28 -2.31
C ARG A 73 12.48 19.44 -2.68
N GLY A 74 11.58 18.74 -1.99
CA GLY A 74 10.12 18.88 -2.14
C GLY A 74 9.52 18.25 -3.40
N GLN A 75 10.24 17.38 -4.10
CA GLN A 75 9.70 16.63 -5.25
C GLN A 75 9.00 15.33 -4.84
N VAL A 76 9.38 14.75 -3.71
CA VAL A 76 8.76 13.53 -3.19
C VAL A 76 8.20 13.81 -1.80
N GLU A 77 6.88 13.77 -1.68
CA GLU A 77 6.23 13.67 -0.39
C GLU A 77 6.17 12.21 0.06
N LEU A 78 6.87 11.87 1.15
CA LEU A 78 6.81 10.54 1.74
C LEU A 78 5.58 10.39 2.62
N THR A 79 4.88 9.26 2.49
CA THR A 79 3.71 8.93 3.32
C THR A 79 4.03 7.92 4.41
N GLY A 80 3.23 7.94 5.46
CA GLY A 80 3.19 6.90 6.49
C GLY A 80 2.40 5.69 5.96
N THR A 81 2.72 4.52 6.50
CA THR A 81 1.96 3.28 6.27
C THR A 81 2.29 2.28 7.38
N ALA A 82 1.86 1.03 7.21
CA ALA A 82 2.17 -0.08 8.11
C ALA A 82 3.35 -0.89 7.57
N ALA A 83 4.30 -1.26 8.44
CA ALA A 83 5.65 -1.69 8.05
C ALA A 83 5.65 -2.86 7.07
N TYR A 84 4.92 -3.92 7.41
CA TYR A 84 4.86 -5.15 6.64
C TYR A 84 3.54 -5.32 5.91
N HIS A 85 2.86 -4.21 5.61
CA HIS A 85 1.66 -4.16 4.77
C HIS A 85 0.52 -5.12 5.21
N PRO A 86 0.12 -5.18 6.49
CA PRO A 86 -1.06 -5.93 6.91
C PRO A 86 -2.37 -5.24 6.51
N ILE A 87 -3.47 -6.00 6.45
CA ILE A 87 -4.80 -5.42 6.29
C ILE A 87 -5.28 -4.80 7.61
N LEU A 88 -5.08 -3.50 7.78
CA LEU A 88 -5.33 -2.80 9.04
C LEU A 88 -6.75 -2.99 9.61
N PRO A 89 -7.84 -2.95 8.82
CA PRO A 89 -9.18 -3.17 9.36
C PRO A 89 -9.44 -4.55 9.95
N HIS A 90 -8.56 -5.52 9.71
CA HIS A 90 -8.65 -6.86 10.28
C HIS A 90 -7.75 -7.07 11.51
N LEU A 91 -7.02 -6.03 11.93
CA LEU A 91 -6.12 -6.11 13.08
C LEU A 91 -6.71 -5.42 14.32
N PRO A 92 -6.34 -5.88 15.53
CA PRO A 92 -6.57 -5.12 16.76
C PRO A 92 -5.90 -3.74 16.71
N LYS A 93 -6.46 -2.76 17.43
CA LYS A 93 -5.93 -1.39 17.50
C LYS A 93 -4.44 -1.33 17.88
N THR A 94 -4.02 -2.15 18.84
CA THR A 94 -2.62 -2.25 19.29
C THR A 94 -1.67 -2.68 18.16
N GLU A 95 -2.10 -3.63 17.33
CA GLU A 95 -1.34 -4.13 16.18
C GLU A 95 -1.24 -3.09 15.06
N ILE A 96 -2.31 -2.33 14.82
CA ILE A 96 -2.31 -1.19 13.88
C ILE A 96 -1.25 -0.18 14.32
N VAL A 97 -1.32 0.28 15.58
CA VAL A 97 -0.39 1.26 16.13
C VAL A 97 1.05 0.75 16.06
N ARG A 98 1.27 -0.52 16.41
CA ARG A 98 2.59 -1.16 16.38
C ARG A 98 3.18 -1.15 14.97
N GLN A 99 2.43 -1.59 13.97
CA GLN A 99 2.91 -1.66 12.58
C GLN A 99 3.24 -0.28 12.00
N ILE A 100 2.48 0.75 12.39
CA ILE A 100 2.76 2.14 12.01
C ILE A 100 4.05 2.63 12.68
N LYS A 101 4.23 2.38 13.98
CA LYS A 101 5.44 2.78 14.72
C LYS A 101 6.69 2.09 14.18
N ILE A 102 6.62 0.81 13.85
CA ILE A 102 7.73 0.08 13.21
C ILE A 102 8.08 0.71 11.86
N ASN A 103 7.06 1.01 11.04
CA ASN A 103 7.28 1.65 9.75
C ASN A 103 7.99 2.99 9.90
N THR A 104 7.51 3.83 10.83
CA THR A 104 8.13 5.11 11.14
C THR A 104 9.56 4.93 11.61
N SER A 105 9.85 3.97 12.50
CA SER A 105 11.20 3.71 12.98
C SER A 105 12.15 3.30 11.84
N ILE A 106 11.76 2.34 11.01
CA ILE A 106 12.57 1.85 9.89
C ILE A 106 12.81 2.97 8.88
N ASN A 107 11.77 3.69 8.46
CA ASN A 107 11.96 4.74 7.47
C ASN A 107 12.71 5.96 8.03
N THR A 108 12.55 6.29 9.31
CA THR A 108 13.31 7.38 9.95
C THR A 108 14.80 7.04 10.03
N SER A 109 15.20 5.78 10.24
CA SER A 109 16.63 5.43 10.26
C SER A 109 17.32 5.65 8.92
N PHE A 110 16.60 5.64 7.81
CA PHE A 110 17.15 5.87 6.46
C PHE A 110 17.00 7.31 5.99
N PHE A 111 15.77 7.81 6.02
CA PHE A 111 15.43 9.11 5.47
C PHE A 111 15.68 10.26 6.47
N GLY A 112 15.95 9.95 7.74
CA GLY A 112 16.24 10.92 8.78
C GLY A 112 15.09 11.89 9.00
N SER A 113 15.43 13.16 9.23
CA SER A 113 14.46 14.24 9.45
C SER A 113 13.53 14.49 8.26
N SER A 114 13.84 13.95 7.07
CA SER A 114 13.02 14.10 5.87
C SER A 114 11.79 13.18 5.88
N TYR A 115 11.77 12.16 6.75
CA TYR A 115 10.59 11.30 6.94
C TYR A 115 9.65 11.85 8.01
N GLN A 116 8.86 12.85 7.63
CA GLN A 116 7.82 13.42 8.48
C GLN A 116 6.47 13.31 7.75
N PRO A 117 5.92 12.08 7.62
CA PRO A 117 4.72 11.88 6.84
C PRO A 117 3.53 12.58 7.48
N ARG A 118 2.95 13.55 6.75
CA ARG A 118 1.66 14.16 7.11
C ARG A 118 0.47 13.29 6.73
N GLY A 119 0.67 12.45 5.72
CA GLY A 119 -0.34 11.59 5.15
C GLY A 119 -0.12 10.11 5.40
N PHE A 120 -1.19 9.35 5.29
CA PHE A 120 -1.16 7.91 5.44
C PHE A 120 -1.70 7.19 4.20
N PHE A 121 -0.96 6.19 3.73
CA PHE A 121 -1.40 5.21 2.74
C PHE A 121 -1.74 3.90 3.49
N PRO A 122 -3.03 3.57 3.68
CA PRO A 122 -3.39 2.27 4.24
C PRO A 122 -3.03 1.16 3.25
N PRO A 123 -2.38 0.06 3.70
CA PRO A 123 -2.19 -1.12 2.87
C PRO A 123 -3.49 -1.52 2.16
N GLU A 124 -3.40 -1.68 0.84
CA GLU A 124 -4.54 -2.01 -0.02
C GLU A 124 -5.71 -0.99 0.01
N LEU A 125 -5.44 0.26 0.39
CA LEU A 125 -6.46 1.26 0.74
C LEU A 125 -7.48 0.75 1.75
N GLY A 126 -7.04 -0.19 2.59
CA GLY A 126 -7.83 -0.83 3.62
C GLY A 126 -8.13 0.15 4.75
N TYR A 127 -9.34 0.71 4.75
CA TYR A 127 -9.78 1.69 5.72
C TYR A 127 -10.99 1.19 6.51
N SER A 128 -11.04 1.52 7.79
CA SER A 128 -12.23 1.44 8.63
C SER A 128 -12.26 2.65 9.58
N LYS A 129 -13.39 2.89 10.23
CA LYS A 129 -13.51 3.97 11.23
C LYS A 129 -12.42 3.88 12.31
N GLY A 130 -12.17 2.67 12.84
CA GLY A 130 -11.13 2.45 13.85
C GLY A 130 -9.71 2.72 13.34
N VAL A 131 -9.44 2.47 12.04
CA VAL A 131 -8.17 2.88 11.42
C VAL A 131 -8.08 4.41 11.41
N GLY A 132 -9.12 5.11 10.95
CA GLY A 132 -9.15 6.57 10.94
C GLY A 132 -8.89 7.21 12.31
N GLU A 133 -9.52 6.68 13.37
CA GLU A 133 -9.30 7.13 14.75
C GLU A 133 -7.85 6.97 15.20
N VAL A 134 -7.23 5.81 14.92
CA VAL A 134 -5.80 5.58 15.21
C VAL A 134 -4.91 6.57 14.47
N LEU A 135 -5.19 6.84 13.19
CA LEU A 135 -4.39 7.76 12.39
C LEU A 135 -4.40 9.18 12.98
N GLU A 136 -5.55 9.64 13.47
CA GLU A 136 -5.65 10.94 14.13
C GLU A 136 -4.94 10.98 15.47
N GLU A 137 -5.06 9.93 16.28
CA GLU A 137 -4.33 9.79 17.54
C GLU A 137 -2.81 9.83 17.32
N LEU A 138 -2.33 9.28 16.20
CA LEU A 138 -0.92 9.31 15.80
C LEU A 138 -0.51 10.61 15.08
N GLY A 139 -1.43 11.55 14.89
CA GLY A 139 -1.13 12.88 14.33
C GLY A 139 -1.08 12.96 12.81
N PHE A 140 -1.55 11.94 12.08
CA PHE A 140 -1.70 12.05 10.63
C PHE A 140 -2.80 13.06 10.28
N GLN A 141 -2.54 13.87 9.26
CA GLN A 141 -3.42 14.95 8.82
C GLN A 141 -4.38 14.49 7.72
N TRP A 142 -3.97 13.50 6.92
CA TRP A 142 -4.80 12.97 5.85
C TRP A 142 -4.58 11.48 5.60
N VAL A 143 -5.58 10.85 5.00
CA VAL A 143 -5.55 9.44 4.60
C VAL A 143 -6.04 9.29 3.15
N LEU A 144 -5.37 8.43 2.39
CA LEU A 144 -5.87 8.00 1.09
C LEU A 144 -6.91 6.89 1.28
N VAL A 145 -8.03 6.99 0.59
CA VAL A 145 -9.11 5.98 0.64
C VAL A 145 -9.54 5.60 -0.77
N ASP A 146 -10.18 4.45 -0.90
CA ASP A 146 -10.86 4.08 -2.14
C ASP A 146 -12.10 4.97 -2.35
N GLY A 147 -12.46 5.25 -3.61
CA GLY A 147 -13.64 6.07 -3.92
C GLY A 147 -14.93 5.51 -3.31
N THR A 148 -15.05 4.18 -3.21
CA THR A 148 -16.22 3.51 -2.63
C THR A 148 -16.36 3.70 -1.11
N ALA A 149 -15.37 4.32 -0.45
CA ALA A 149 -15.48 4.71 0.96
C ALA A 149 -16.45 5.87 1.18
N LEU A 150 -16.77 6.64 0.14
CA LEU A 150 -17.57 7.86 0.23
C LEU A 150 -18.87 7.70 -0.57
N ALA A 151 -20.01 7.94 0.07
CA ALA A 151 -21.33 7.73 -0.54
C ALA A 151 -21.59 8.65 -1.76
N ASP A 152 -20.94 9.81 -1.79
CA ASP A 152 -21.14 10.88 -2.77
C ASP A 152 -19.84 11.24 -3.51
N TRP A 153 -18.93 10.27 -3.62
CA TRP A 153 -17.60 10.51 -4.18
C TRP A 153 -17.66 11.06 -5.62
N GLN A 154 -16.78 12.01 -5.91
CA GLN A 154 -16.65 12.62 -7.24
C GLN A 154 -15.26 12.35 -7.80
N LYS A 155 -15.19 12.11 -9.11
CA LYS A 155 -13.93 11.85 -9.81
C LYS A 155 -12.95 13.02 -9.74
N PHE A 156 -13.48 14.24 -9.85
CA PHE A 156 -12.74 15.48 -9.80
C PHE A 156 -13.32 16.36 -8.70
N LEU A 157 -12.44 16.90 -7.85
CA LEU A 157 -12.83 17.52 -6.59
C LEU A 157 -12.42 18.99 -6.54
N ALA A 158 -13.33 19.86 -6.08
CA ALA A 158 -13.06 21.28 -5.82
C ALA A 158 -13.10 21.61 -4.32
N PHE A 159 -13.04 20.59 -3.47
CA PHE A 159 -13.08 20.65 -2.01
C PHE A 159 -12.34 19.42 -1.44
N VAL A 160 -12.00 19.44 -0.16
CA VAL A 160 -11.38 18.32 0.55
C VAL A 160 -12.39 17.68 1.50
N TYR A 161 -12.48 16.35 1.51
CA TYR A 161 -13.31 15.65 2.47
C TYR A 161 -12.67 15.66 3.86
N VAL A 162 -13.49 15.80 4.89
CA VAL A 162 -13.08 15.72 6.30
C VAL A 162 -13.89 14.62 6.97
N ARG A 163 -13.22 13.73 7.69
CA ARG A 163 -13.89 12.67 8.46
C ARG A 163 -14.81 13.31 9.51
N LYS A 164 -16.07 12.90 9.52
CA LYS A 164 -17.06 13.34 10.51
C LYS A 164 -16.62 13.01 11.94
N GLY A 165 -16.72 13.99 12.84
CA GLY A 165 -16.27 13.84 14.23
C GLY A 165 -14.75 13.72 14.38
N GLY A 166 -13.99 14.28 13.44
CA GLY A 166 -12.54 14.27 13.41
C GLY A 166 -11.97 15.46 12.65
N ARG A 167 -10.65 15.45 12.46
CA ARG A 167 -9.88 16.42 11.67
C ARG A 167 -9.12 15.75 10.52
N LEU A 168 -9.15 14.43 10.41
CA LEU A 168 -8.50 13.70 9.31
C LEU A 168 -9.14 14.05 7.97
N PHE A 169 -8.32 14.54 7.05
CA PHE A 169 -8.76 14.71 5.67
C PHE A 169 -8.78 13.36 4.95
N ALA A 170 -9.81 13.13 4.15
CA ALA A 170 -9.91 11.94 3.30
C ALA A 170 -9.73 12.32 1.84
N PHE A 171 -8.84 11.63 1.15
CA PHE A 171 -8.62 11.79 -0.28
C PHE A 171 -9.06 10.51 -0.99
N PRO A 172 -10.19 10.52 -1.73
CA PRO A 172 -10.57 9.36 -2.52
C PRO A 172 -9.67 9.24 -3.74
N ARG A 173 -9.22 8.02 -4.01
CA ARG A 173 -8.58 7.66 -5.27
C ARG A 173 -9.58 7.79 -6.42
N GLU A 174 -9.16 8.41 -7.52
CA GLU A 174 -9.90 8.35 -8.77
C GLU A 174 -9.60 7.03 -9.47
N ASP A 175 -10.57 6.12 -9.46
CA ASP A 175 -10.34 4.72 -9.84
C ASP A 175 -10.17 4.52 -11.34
N THR A 176 -10.87 5.29 -12.17
CA THR A 176 -10.94 5.02 -13.62
C THR A 176 -9.61 5.33 -14.31
N LEU A 177 -9.05 6.51 -14.06
CA LEU A 177 -7.74 6.94 -14.57
C LEU A 177 -6.64 6.09 -13.95
N SER A 178 -6.66 5.89 -12.64
CA SER A 178 -5.67 5.06 -11.95
C SER A 178 -5.59 3.65 -12.55
N TRP A 179 -6.75 3.00 -12.74
CA TRP A 179 -6.80 1.67 -13.35
C TRP A 179 -6.38 1.68 -14.82
N ARG A 180 -6.84 2.66 -15.62
CA ARG A 180 -6.46 2.75 -17.02
C ARG A 180 -4.96 2.98 -17.21
N ILE A 181 -4.31 3.72 -16.31
CA ILE A 181 -2.85 3.90 -16.32
C ILE A 181 -2.17 2.60 -15.85
N ALA A 182 -2.56 2.04 -14.70
CA ALA A 182 -1.97 0.82 -14.14
C ALA A 182 -1.94 -0.36 -15.14
N PHE A 183 -3.01 -0.52 -15.92
CA PHE A 183 -3.15 -1.59 -16.91
C PHE A 183 -2.77 -1.16 -18.35
N GLY A 184 -2.04 -0.04 -18.51
CA GLY A 184 -1.51 0.39 -19.79
C GLY A 184 -2.59 0.68 -20.85
N ARG A 185 -3.81 1.04 -20.46
CA ARG A 185 -4.89 1.47 -21.38
C ARG A 185 -4.84 2.97 -21.67
N LEU A 186 -4.08 3.71 -20.89
CA LEU A 186 -3.84 5.13 -21.04
C LEU A 186 -2.33 5.34 -20.94
N ARG A 187 -1.70 5.66 -22.08
CA ARG A 187 -0.23 5.61 -22.27
C ARG A 187 0.40 6.93 -22.69
N THR A 188 -0.40 7.96 -22.96
CA THR A 188 0.10 9.26 -23.43
C THR A 188 -0.58 10.39 -22.70
N LEU A 189 0.11 11.52 -22.56
CA LEU A 189 -0.48 12.71 -21.94
C LEU A 189 -1.69 13.22 -22.71
N VAL A 190 -1.69 13.11 -24.04
CA VAL A 190 -2.85 13.44 -24.89
C VAL A 190 -4.03 12.53 -24.56
N GLY A 191 -3.78 11.23 -24.40
CA GLY A 191 -4.79 10.26 -23.99
C GLY A 191 -5.34 10.56 -22.60
N LEU A 192 -4.48 10.96 -21.65
CA LEU A 192 -4.90 11.42 -20.32
C LEU A 192 -5.83 12.62 -20.40
N ARG A 193 -5.40 13.67 -21.11
CA ARG A 193 -6.16 14.90 -21.27
C ARG A 193 -7.51 14.65 -21.93
N ARG A 194 -7.58 13.75 -22.92
CA ARG A 194 -8.84 13.34 -23.55
C ARG A 194 -9.73 12.57 -22.59
N ALA A 195 -9.17 11.68 -21.77
CA ALA A 195 -9.92 10.92 -20.78
C ALA A 195 -10.50 11.81 -19.67
N ILE A 196 -9.80 12.87 -19.29
CA ILE A 196 -10.27 13.87 -18.33
C ILE A 196 -11.31 14.81 -18.97
N GLY A 197 -11.05 15.27 -20.20
CA GLY A 197 -11.90 16.22 -20.91
C GLY A 197 -11.40 17.66 -20.77
N ARG A 198 -11.44 18.43 -21.87
CA ARG A 198 -10.91 19.81 -21.94
C ARG A 198 -11.60 20.75 -20.95
N GLY A 199 -12.92 20.64 -20.82
CA GLY A 199 -13.69 21.45 -19.87
C GLY A 199 -13.31 21.18 -18.42
N GLU A 200 -13.05 19.92 -18.06
CA GLU A 200 -12.62 19.55 -16.72
C GLU A 200 -11.19 20.02 -16.42
N LEU A 201 -10.27 19.94 -17.40
CA LEU A 201 -8.90 20.41 -17.23
C LEU A 201 -8.83 21.92 -16.90
N ALA A 202 -9.75 22.72 -17.45
CA ALA A 202 -9.80 24.16 -17.25
C ALA A 202 -10.37 24.58 -15.87
N LYS A 203 -11.07 23.68 -15.17
CA LYS A 203 -11.67 23.97 -13.86
C LYS A 203 -10.64 23.95 -12.74
N GLN A 204 -10.92 24.71 -11.68
CA GLN A 204 -10.16 24.64 -10.44
C GLN A 204 -10.61 23.46 -9.58
N GLN A 205 -9.99 22.31 -9.85
CA GLN A 205 -10.29 21.02 -9.24
C GLN A 205 -9.05 20.12 -9.25
N TYR A 206 -9.12 18.97 -8.60
CA TYR A 206 -8.04 17.98 -8.58
C TYR A 206 -8.55 16.55 -8.77
N ALA A 207 -7.63 15.66 -9.12
CA ALA A 207 -7.81 14.22 -9.03
C ALA A 207 -6.63 13.61 -8.25
N VAL A 208 -6.89 12.60 -7.42
CA VAL A 208 -5.83 11.80 -6.80
C VAL A 208 -5.74 10.48 -7.54
N VAL A 209 -4.63 10.28 -8.25
CA VAL A 209 -4.39 9.09 -9.04
C VAL A 209 -3.33 8.25 -8.33
N ALA A 210 -3.72 7.05 -7.89
CA ALA A 210 -2.91 6.20 -7.04
C ALA A 210 -2.77 4.79 -7.60
N MET A 211 -1.56 4.27 -7.66
CA MET A 211 -1.27 2.92 -8.15
C MET A 211 0.10 2.41 -7.68
N ASP A 212 0.33 1.12 -7.89
CA ASP A 212 1.63 0.47 -7.73
C ASP A 212 2.69 1.16 -8.59
N GLY A 213 3.83 1.52 -8.01
CA GLY A 213 4.96 2.12 -8.72
C GLY A 213 5.56 1.15 -9.73
N GLU A 214 5.47 -0.16 -9.45
CA GLU A 214 5.86 -1.27 -10.32
C GLU A 214 5.11 -1.26 -11.66
N THR A 215 3.98 -0.53 -11.76
CA THR A 215 3.34 -0.18 -13.04
C THR A 215 4.36 0.37 -14.03
N PHE A 216 5.19 1.31 -13.59
CA PHE A 216 6.12 2.04 -14.44
C PHE A 216 7.42 1.27 -14.55
N GLY A 217 7.63 0.62 -15.70
CA GLY A 217 8.88 -0.08 -16.02
C GLY A 217 8.81 -1.60 -15.84
N HIS A 218 8.24 -2.11 -14.73
CA HIS A 218 8.19 -3.56 -14.49
C HIS A 218 6.93 -4.23 -15.06
N HIS A 219 5.74 -3.88 -14.55
CA HIS A 219 4.48 -4.45 -15.04
C HIS A 219 4.11 -3.96 -16.44
N GLN A 220 4.36 -2.67 -16.72
CA GLN A 220 4.09 -2.04 -18.01
C GLN A 220 5.31 -1.19 -18.42
N PRO A 221 6.32 -1.77 -19.10
CA PRO A 221 7.55 -1.05 -19.45
C PRO A 221 7.33 0.28 -20.18
N ARG A 222 6.35 0.30 -21.11
CA ARG A 222 6.02 1.50 -21.91
C ARG A 222 5.35 2.62 -21.10
N GLN A 223 4.90 2.36 -19.87
CA GLN A 223 4.32 3.43 -19.03
C GLN A 223 5.35 4.43 -18.52
N LEU A 224 6.65 4.12 -18.58
CA LEU A 224 7.70 5.10 -18.34
C LEU A 224 7.60 6.31 -19.29
N GLU A 225 7.16 6.09 -20.55
CA GLU A 225 6.96 7.17 -21.54
C GLU A 225 5.85 8.13 -21.10
N LEU A 226 4.76 7.62 -20.52
CA LEU A 226 3.69 8.44 -19.96
C LEU A 226 4.19 9.24 -18.76
N LEU A 227 4.95 8.59 -17.86
CA LEU A 227 5.48 9.23 -16.66
C LEU A 227 6.44 10.36 -17.03
N GLU A 228 7.33 10.14 -17.99
CA GLU A 228 8.22 11.17 -18.54
C GLU A 228 7.44 12.34 -19.17
N GLN A 229 6.39 12.06 -19.94
CA GLN A 229 5.51 13.12 -20.48
C GLN A 229 4.80 13.93 -19.39
N LEU A 230 4.36 13.27 -18.31
CA LEU A 230 3.74 13.95 -17.18
C LEU A 230 4.73 14.84 -16.45
N PHE A 231 5.93 14.34 -16.19
CA PHE A 231 6.97 15.08 -15.46
C PHE A 231 7.49 16.27 -16.25
N SER A 232 7.83 16.06 -17.52
CA SER A 232 8.36 17.10 -18.43
C SER A 232 7.39 18.25 -18.71
N ARG A 233 6.08 18.05 -18.49
CA ARG A 233 5.03 19.06 -18.72
C ARG A 233 4.26 19.39 -17.45
N SER A 234 4.80 19.09 -16.29
CA SER A 234 4.12 19.31 -15.00
C SER A 234 3.96 20.79 -14.65
N ASP A 235 4.71 21.68 -15.27
CA ASP A 235 4.70 23.13 -14.99
C ASP A 235 4.52 23.99 -16.26
N THR A 236 4.20 23.38 -17.40
CA THR A 236 4.11 24.06 -18.70
C THR A 236 2.67 24.32 -19.13
N ASP A 237 2.46 25.33 -19.98
CA ASP A 237 1.18 25.55 -20.65
C ASP A 237 0.76 24.31 -21.47
N GLY A 238 -0.49 23.87 -21.28
CA GLY A 238 -0.99 22.63 -21.88
C GLY A 238 -0.53 21.35 -21.17
N GLY A 239 0.17 21.47 -20.04
CA GLY A 239 0.47 20.41 -19.08
C GLY A 239 -0.69 20.03 -18.17
N VAL A 240 -0.42 19.15 -17.19
CA VAL A 240 -1.30 18.90 -16.03
C VAL A 240 -0.45 19.08 -14.77
N PRO A 241 -0.67 20.15 -13.99
CA PRO A 241 0.08 20.41 -12.77
C PRO A 241 0.12 19.23 -11.82
N LEU A 242 1.33 18.78 -11.48
CA LEU A 242 1.56 17.75 -10.49
C LEU A 242 1.81 18.37 -9.12
N VAL A 243 1.10 17.87 -8.11
CA VAL A 243 1.19 18.33 -6.73
C VAL A 243 1.27 17.14 -5.78
N SER A 244 1.82 17.34 -4.59
CA SER A 244 1.68 16.36 -3.53
C SER A 244 0.25 16.34 -2.98
N VAL A 245 -0.13 15.26 -2.28
CA VAL A 245 -1.48 15.19 -1.68
C VAL A 245 -1.64 16.24 -0.59
N SER A 246 -0.61 16.52 0.22
CA SER A 246 -0.72 17.57 1.22
C SER A 246 -0.85 18.98 0.62
N GLU A 247 -0.28 19.24 -0.55
CA GLU A 247 -0.47 20.53 -1.24
C GLU A 247 -1.95 20.77 -1.57
N LEU A 248 -2.73 19.71 -1.82
CA LEU A 248 -4.18 19.83 -2.06
C LEU A 248 -4.94 20.41 -0.87
N VAL A 249 -4.49 20.12 0.37
CA VAL A 249 -5.09 20.68 1.59
C VAL A 249 -5.00 22.21 1.58
N THR A 250 -3.89 22.75 1.08
CA THR A 250 -3.64 24.20 1.00
C THR A 250 -4.30 24.81 -0.23
N LEU A 251 -4.23 24.14 -1.37
CA LEU A 251 -4.76 24.64 -2.66
C LEU A 251 -6.29 24.73 -2.70
N PHE A 252 -6.96 23.84 -1.97
CA PHE A 252 -8.41 23.79 -1.87
C PHE A 252 -8.78 24.09 -0.43
N SER A 253 -9.50 25.19 -0.16
CA SER A 253 -9.91 25.59 1.21
C SER A 253 -11.29 25.08 1.61
N ARG A 254 -12.15 24.76 0.63
CA ARG A 254 -13.49 24.22 0.89
C ARG A 254 -13.39 22.84 1.52
N ARG A 255 -14.23 22.59 2.53
CA ARG A 255 -14.29 21.34 3.30
C ARG A 255 -15.67 20.73 3.18
N LYS A 256 -15.73 19.41 3.08
CA LYS A 256 -16.98 18.65 3.12
C LYS A 256 -16.87 17.56 4.16
N GLU A 257 -17.69 17.63 5.20
CA GLU A 257 -17.75 16.58 6.20
C GLU A 257 -18.41 15.33 5.60
N VAL A 258 -17.85 14.15 5.90
CA VAL A 258 -18.33 12.86 5.40
C VAL A 258 -18.06 11.74 6.39
N ASP A 259 -18.98 10.77 6.43
CA ASP A 259 -18.72 9.47 7.04
C ASP A 259 -17.92 8.61 6.05
N VAL A 260 -16.68 8.27 6.43
CA VAL A 260 -15.81 7.42 5.61
C VAL A 260 -16.08 5.96 5.95
N ALA A 261 -16.64 5.21 5.01
CA ALA A 261 -17.04 3.82 5.18
C ALA A 261 -15.87 2.83 5.07
N LEU A 262 -16.12 1.57 5.46
CA LEU A 262 -15.20 0.46 5.24
C LEU A 262 -14.90 0.30 3.75
N SER A 263 -13.62 0.33 3.37
CA SER A 263 -13.21 0.30 1.97
C SER A 263 -11.86 -0.38 1.74
N THR A 264 -11.65 -0.81 0.50
CA THR A 264 -10.36 -1.23 -0.06
C THR A 264 -10.44 -0.99 -1.57
N TRP A 265 -9.30 -0.74 -2.21
CA TRP A 265 -9.22 -0.70 -3.68
C TRP A 265 -9.19 -2.10 -4.33
N GLY A 266 -9.22 -3.14 -3.50
CA GLY A 266 -9.30 -4.51 -3.92
C GLY A 266 -10.73 -4.91 -4.29
N TYR A 267 -10.85 -6.11 -4.85
CA TYR A 267 -12.14 -6.63 -5.26
C TYR A 267 -12.97 -7.08 -4.04
N THR A 268 -14.20 -6.59 -3.95
CA THR A 268 -15.16 -6.95 -2.88
C THR A 268 -16.42 -7.60 -3.46
N GLU A 269 -16.97 -8.58 -2.75
CA GLU A 269 -18.24 -9.26 -3.07
C GLU A 269 -19.15 -9.28 -1.84
N TRP A 270 -20.45 -9.49 -2.03
CA TRP A 270 -21.36 -9.80 -0.94
C TRP A 270 -21.46 -11.31 -0.78
N VAL A 271 -21.15 -11.82 0.42
CA VAL A 271 -21.26 -13.25 0.76
C VAL A 271 -22.02 -13.34 2.07
N ASP A 272 -23.14 -14.06 2.07
CA ASP A 272 -23.99 -14.27 3.25
C ASP A 272 -24.40 -12.96 3.97
N GLY A 273 -24.62 -11.89 3.21
CA GLY A 273 -25.01 -10.58 3.74
C GLY A 273 -23.86 -9.69 4.24
N GLU A 274 -22.61 -10.17 4.18
CA GLU A 274 -21.42 -9.40 4.53
C GLU A 274 -20.65 -8.93 3.28
N ARG A 275 -20.09 -7.71 3.33
CA ARG A 275 -19.15 -7.23 2.30
C ARG A 275 -17.78 -7.84 2.56
N VAL A 276 -17.39 -8.78 1.70
CA VAL A 276 -16.20 -9.62 1.83
C VAL A 276 -15.09 -9.11 0.92
N TRP A 277 -13.89 -8.99 1.48
CA TRP A 277 -12.68 -8.59 0.75
C TRP A 277 -12.02 -9.82 0.17
N VAL A 278 -12.50 -10.25 -0.99
CA VAL A 278 -12.31 -11.58 -1.58
C VAL A 278 -10.86 -12.06 -1.57
N ARG A 279 -9.89 -11.14 -1.72
CA ARG A 279 -8.46 -11.46 -1.76
C ARG A 279 -7.80 -11.67 -0.40
N TRP A 280 -8.37 -11.18 0.70
CA TRP A 280 -7.72 -11.24 2.02
C TRP A 280 -8.57 -11.92 3.09
N ARG A 281 -9.90 -11.88 2.93
CA ARG A 281 -10.84 -12.51 3.84
C ARG A 281 -12.01 -13.01 3.01
N ASN A 282 -12.19 -14.33 2.95
CA ASN A 282 -13.36 -14.96 2.34
C ASN A 282 -13.71 -16.17 3.21
N PRO A 283 -14.86 -16.16 3.92
CA PRO A 283 -15.28 -17.27 4.78
C PRO A 283 -15.39 -18.61 4.06
N GLN A 284 -15.68 -18.59 2.75
CA GLN A 284 -15.80 -19.78 1.92
C GLN A 284 -14.44 -20.31 1.40
N ASN A 285 -13.32 -19.60 1.67
CA ASN A 285 -11.98 -20.07 1.31
C ASN A 285 -11.34 -20.80 2.50
N PRO A 286 -11.12 -22.13 2.41
CA PRO A 286 -10.53 -22.90 3.52
C PRO A 286 -9.12 -22.43 3.91
N LEU A 287 -8.30 -21.94 2.96
CA LEU A 287 -6.99 -21.40 3.28
C LEU A 287 -7.08 -20.10 4.09
N HIS A 288 -8.05 -19.22 3.80
CA HIS A 288 -8.26 -18.01 4.60
C HIS A 288 -8.69 -18.38 6.02
N THR A 289 -9.56 -19.38 6.19
CA THR A 289 -9.96 -19.87 7.51
C THR A 289 -8.78 -20.42 8.31
N LEU A 290 -7.92 -21.22 7.68
CA LEU A 290 -6.72 -21.75 8.33
C LEU A 290 -5.70 -20.66 8.66
N LEU A 291 -5.46 -19.71 7.75
CA LEU A 291 -4.55 -18.59 7.99
C LEU A 291 -5.06 -17.67 9.11
N LYS A 292 -6.37 -17.43 9.18
CA LYS A 292 -6.98 -16.68 10.29
C LYS A 292 -6.76 -17.39 11.63
N LYS A 293 -6.99 -18.71 11.70
CA LYS A 293 -6.68 -19.51 12.90
C LYS A 293 -5.20 -19.42 13.27
N PHE A 294 -4.31 -19.44 12.28
CA PHE A 294 -2.87 -19.35 12.53
C PHE A 294 -2.47 -17.97 13.08
N GLN A 295 -3.07 -16.91 12.55
CA GLN A 295 -2.92 -15.55 13.06
C GLN A 295 -3.42 -15.44 14.51
N GLU A 296 -4.62 -15.94 14.82
CA GLU A 296 -5.18 -15.94 16.19
C GLU A 296 -4.34 -16.77 17.17
N LEU A 297 -3.80 -17.92 16.73
CA LEU A 297 -2.85 -18.70 17.53
C LEU A 297 -1.58 -17.90 17.81
N SER A 298 -1.03 -17.19 16.81
CA SER A 298 0.18 -16.41 16.97
C SER A 298 0.02 -15.26 17.98
N PHE A 299 -1.12 -14.56 17.97
CA PHE A 299 -1.41 -13.52 18.97
C PHE A 299 -1.48 -14.04 20.40
N ARG A 300 -1.90 -15.30 20.60
CA ARG A 300 -1.95 -15.95 21.92
C ARG A 300 -0.63 -16.59 22.32
N SER A 301 0.31 -16.75 21.39
CA SER A 301 1.55 -17.50 21.59
C SER A 301 2.79 -16.61 21.63
N VAL A 302 2.70 -15.37 21.14
CA VAL A 302 3.82 -14.42 21.03
C VAL A 302 3.50 -13.18 21.85
N THR A 303 4.37 -12.86 22.80
CA THR A 303 4.22 -11.67 23.67
C THR A 303 5.08 -10.52 23.18
N GLU A 304 4.80 -9.30 23.65
CA GLU A 304 5.59 -8.12 23.27
C GLU A 304 7.01 -8.11 23.85
N ASN A 305 7.25 -8.83 24.95
CA ASN A 305 8.54 -8.85 25.65
C ASN A 305 9.58 -9.73 24.94
N ASP A 306 9.15 -10.68 24.12
CA ASP A 306 10.03 -11.51 23.30
C ASP A 306 10.28 -10.84 21.95
N ALA A 307 11.30 -9.97 21.91
CA ALA A 307 11.61 -9.16 20.75
C ALA A 307 11.81 -9.98 19.47
N LYS A 308 12.43 -11.17 19.57
CA LYS A 308 12.77 -12.00 18.41
C LYS A 308 11.50 -12.58 17.79
N SER A 309 10.68 -13.29 18.56
CA SER A 309 9.45 -13.89 18.04
C SER A 309 8.46 -12.81 17.59
N ARG A 310 8.41 -11.68 18.30
CA ARG A 310 7.57 -10.53 17.96
C ARG A 310 7.93 -9.89 16.62
N GLN A 311 9.21 -9.71 16.32
CA GLN A 311 9.66 -9.21 15.01
C GLN A 311 9.29 -10.15 13.86
N ILE A 312 9.37 -11.47 14.07
CA ILE A 312 8.94 -12.45 13.07
C ILE A 312 7.42 -12.36 12.86
N LEU A 313 6.64 -12.26 13.95
CA LEU A 313 5.20 -12.07 13.86
C LEU A 313 4.84 -10.78 13.11
N ASP A 314 5.54 -9.67 13.37
CA ASP A 314 5.29 -8.40 12.68
C ASP A 314 5.38 -8.56 11.15
N ARG A 315 6.32 -9.39 10.65
CA ARG A 315 6.45 -9.75 9.23
C ARG A 315 5.38 -10.73 8.76
N ALA A 316 5.00 -11.69 9.61
CA ALA A 316 4.01 -12.73 9.29
C ALA A 316 2.62 -12.14 8.98
N LEU A 317 2.29 -10.99 9.57
CA LEU A 317 1.00 -10.30 9.38
C LEU A 317 0.80 -9.69 7.98
N CYS A 318 1.79 -9.77 7.08
CA CYS A 318 1.69 -9.22 5.73
C CYS A 318 0.47 -9.74 4.95
N SER A 319 -0.19 -8.83 4.23
CA SER A 319 -1.41 -9.13 3.48
C SER A 319 -1.21 -10.13 2.35
N ASP A 320 0.00 -10.19 1.77
CA ASP A 320 0.34 -10.99 0.60
C ASP A 320 0.10 -12.48 0.80
N THR A 321 0.33 -13.00 2.02
CA THR A 321 0.08 -14.41 2.33
C THR A 321 -1.39 -14.76 2.08
N PHE A 322 -2.31 -13.90 2.51
CA PHE A 322 -3.74 -14.05 2.28
C PHE A 322 -4.08 -13.81 0.81
N TRP A 323 -3.48 -12.80 0.18
CA TRP A 323 -3.66 -12.51 -1.25
C TRP A 323 -3.34 -13.72 -2.13
N TRP A 324 -2.18 -14.36 -1.92
CA TRP A 324 -1.78 -15.56 -2.66
C TRP A 324 -2.67 -16.77 -2.35
N ALA A 325 -3.16 -16.88 -1.12
CA ALA A 325 -4.09 -17.92 -0.70
C ALA A 325 -5.48 -17.76 -1.32
N SER A 326 -5.86 -16.55 -1.74
CA SER A 326 -7.15 -16.30 -2.40
C SER A 326 -7.27 -17.00 -3.75
N GLY A 327 -6.15 -17.19 -4.46
CA GLY A 327 -6.13 -17.69 -5.83
C GLY A 327 -6.80 -16.75 -6.85
N ARG A 328 -7.09 -15.50 -6.49
CA ARG A 328 -7.81 -14.53 -7.33
C ARG A 328 -7.02 -13.21 -7.48
N PRO A 329 -6.49 -12.89 -8.68
CA PRO A 329 -6.59 -13.63 -9.94
C PRO A 329 -5.56 -14.76 -10.08
N TYR A 330 -4.52 -14.76 -9.25
CA TYR A 330 -3.41 -15.70 -9.33
C TYR A 330 -3.15 -16.39 -8.01
N LYS A 331 -2.53 -17.57 -8.09
CA LYS A 331 -2.08 -18.35 -6.94
C LYS A 331 -0.58 -18.60 -7.02
N HIS A 332 0.11 -18.55 -5.88
CA HIS A 332 1.50 -18.96 -5.76
C HIS A 332 1.68 -19.80 -4.49
N PRO A 333 1.60 -21.15 -4.57
CA PRO A 333 1.70 -22.05 -3.41
C PRO A 333 2.94 -21.79 -2.55
N GLY A 334 4.09 -21.58 -3.19
CA GLY A 334 5.34 -21.27 -2.47
C GLY A 334 5.29 -19.96 -1.67
N MET A 335 4.50 -18.96 -2.08
CA MET A 335 4.37 -17.72 -1.32
C MET A 335 3.44 -17.91 -0.12
N VAL A 336 2.39 -18.73 -0.28
CA VAL A 336 1.53 -19.14 0.84
C VAL A 336 2.32 -19.93 1.88
N GLU A 337 3.16 -20.86 1.42
CA GLU A 337 4.05 -21.64 2.27
C GLU A 337 5.05 -20.75 3.03
N ARG A 338 5.77 -19.86 2.33
CA ARG A 338 6.71 -18.90 2.95
C ARG A 338 6.01 -17.97 3.95
N GLY A 339 4.82 -17.48 3.63
CA GLY A 339 4.02 -16.67 4.55
C GLY A 339 3.58 -17.43 5.80
N SER A 340 3.05 -18.65 5.63
CA SER A 340 2.67 -19.51 6.76
C SER A 340 3.88 -19.96 7.60
N ARG A 341 5.07 -20.07 6.99
CA ARG A 341 6.32 -20.37 7.69
C ARG A 341 6.70 -19.26 8.67
N LEU A 342 6.46 -17.98 8.34
CA LEU A 342 6.71 -16.88 9.28
C LEU A 342 5.84 -17.00 10.54
N PHE A 343 4.55 -17.39 10.41
CA PHE A 343 3.71 -17.66 11.58
C PHE A 343 4.26 -18.81 12.43
N LEU A 344 4.69 -19.90 11.78
CA LEU A 344 5.31 -21.04 12.47
C LEU A 344 6.57 -20.60 13.22
N ASP A 345 7.48 -19.91 12.55
CA ASP A 345 8.77 -19.51 13.10
C ASP A 345 8.62 -18.53 14.27
N ALA A 346 7.63 -17.62 14.20
CA ALA A 346 7.28 -16.74 15.31
C ALA A 346 6.87 -17.55 16.56
N ILE A 347 5.97 -18.52 16.40
CA ILE A 347 5.48 -19.33 17.53
C ILE A 347 6.56 -20.27 18.06
N LEU A 348 7.36 -20.90 17.19
CA LEU A 348 8.43 -21.80 17.62
C LEU A 348 9.53 -21.06 18.37
N SER A 349 9.86 -19.84 17.91
CA SER A 349 10.85 -18.96 18.55
C SER A 349 10.33 -18.32 19.83
N SER A 350 9.02 -18.37 20.09
CA SER A 350 8.43 -17.76 21.29
C SER A 350 8.80 -18.54 22.56
N GLU A 351 9.33 -17.82 23.54
CA GLU A 351 9.59 -18.35 24.89
C GLU A 351 8.28 -18.59 25.66
N SER A 352 7.26 -17.79 25.38
CA SER A 352 5.94 -17.87 26.03
C SER A 352 5.00 -18.93 25.42
N ALA A 353 5.34 -19.47 24.24
CA ALA A 353 4.49 -20.45 23.57
C ALA A 353 4.61 -21.84 24.22
N THR A 354 3.47 -22.41 24.59
CA THR A 354 3.37 -23.76 25.15
C THR A 354 3.72 -24.84 24.12
N THR A 355 4.08 -26.04 24.59
CA THR A 355 4.31 -27.21 23.72
C THR A 355 3.11 -27.52 22.82
N PHE A 356 1.89 -27.38 23.36
CA PHE A 356 0.66 -27.58 22.60
C PHE A 356 0.50 -26.57 21.46
N GLN A 357 0.68 -25.26 21.74
CA GLN A 357 0.62 -24.22 20.70
C GLN A 357 1.69 -24.43 19.62
N LYS A 358 2.90 -24.83 20.01
CA LYS A 358 3.97 -25.15 19.05
C LYS A 358 3.62 -26.36 18.18
N GLN A 359 2.93 -27.36 18.72
CA GLN A 359 2.45 -28.51 17.95
C GLN A 359 1.32 -28.12 17.00
N GLU A 360 0.30 -27.39 17.48
CA GLU A 360 -0.80 -26.88 16.66
C GLU A 360 -0.28 -26.01 15.49
N ALA A 361 0.73 -25.17 15.75
CA ALA A 361 1.39 -24.37 14.71
C ALA A 361 2.03 -25.22 13.61
N ARG A 362 2.69 -26.33 13.96
CA ARG A 362 3.28 -27.27 12.97
C ARG A 362 2.20 -27.91 12.10
N GLU A 363 1.10 -28.33 12.71
CA GLU A 363 -0.03 -28.96 12.03
C GLU A 363 -0.74 -27.97 11.08
N LEU A 364 -0.98 -26.73 11.53
CA LEU A 364 -1.53 -25.66 10.71
C LEU A 364 -0.62 -25.37 9.51
N HIS A 365 0.67 -25.17 9.73
CA HIS A 365 1.63 -24.93 8.66
C HIS A 365 1.67 -26.08 7.64
N HIS A 366 1.72 -27.33 8.11
CA HIS A 366 1.70 -28.51 7.25
C HIS A 366 0.42 -28.57 6.39
N THR A 367 -0.74 -28.33 7.01
CA THR A 367 -2.05 -28.37 6.35
C THR A 367 -2.17 -27.25 5.31
N ILE A 368 -1.82 -26.02 5.68
CA ILE A 368 -1.84 -24.85 4.79
C ILE A 368 -0.91 -25.08 3.59
N SER A 369 0.31 -25.57 3.83
CA SER A 369 1.28 -25.83 2.77
C SER A 369 0.73 -26.87 1.79
N ARG A 370 0.24 -28.02 2.26
CA ARG A 370 -0.35 -29.06 1.39
C ARG A 370 -1.56 -28.57 0.61
N MET A 371 -2.47 -27.83 1.26
CA MET A 371 -3.67 -27.28 0.61
C MET A 371 -3.30 -26.16 -0.39
N GLY A 372 -2.26 -25.40 -0.10
CA GLY A 372 -1.63 -24.43 -0.99
C GLY A 372 -1.23 -25.03 -2.34
N TYR A 373 -0.85 -26.31 -2.41
CA TYR A 373 -0.58 -26.98 -3.68
C TYR A 373 -1.82 -27.61 -4.35
N ARG A 374 -2.94 -27.79 -3.63
CA ARG A 374 -4.15 -28.50 -4.10
C ARG A 374 -5.31 -27.62 -4.60
N VAL A 375 -5.48 -26.40 -4.08
CA VAL A 375 -6.62 -25.53 -4.50
C VAL A 375 -6.46 -25.08 -5.98
N PRO A 376 -7.50 -25.19 -6.84
CA PRO A 376 -7.47 -24.74 -8.24
C PRO A 376 -7.20 -23.23 -8.39
N GLY A 377 -6.52 -22.81 -9.46
CA GLY A 377 -6.29 -21.39 -9.77
C GLY A 377 -5.25 -21.17 -10.89
N LYS A 378 -5.25 -19.99 -11.54
CA LYS A 378 -4.23 -19.64 -12.54
C LYS A 378 -2.88 -19.44 -11.83
N ARG A 379 -1.88 -20.27 -12.15
CA ARG A 379 -0.51 -20.12 -11.62
C ARG A 379 0.15 -18.90 -12.27
N LYS A 380 0.68 -17.98 -11.46
CA LYS A 380 1.60 -16.94 -11.98
C LYS A 380 2.95 -17.62 -12.20
N ARG A 381 3.52 -17.52 -13.41
CA ARG A 381 4.93 -17.88 -13.60
C ARG A 381 5.77 -16.79 -12.94
N GLY A 382 6.79 -17.22 -12.19
CA GLY A 382 7.65 -16.38 -11.34
C GLY A 382 8.18 -15.15 -12.05
#